data_AF-E6K675-F1
#
_entry.id   AF-E6K675-F1
#
_cell.length_a   1.000
_cell.length_b   1.000
_cell.length_c   1.000
_cell.angle_alpha   90.00
_cell.angle_beta   90.00
_cell.angle_gamma   90.00
#
_symmetry.space_group_name_H-M   'P 1'
#
loop_
_entity.id
_entity.type
_entity.pdbx_description
1 polymer ?
#
loop_
_entity_poly.entity_id
_entity_poly.type
_entity_poly.pdbx_seq_one_letter_code
_entity_poly.pdbx_strand_id
1 'polypeptide(L)'
;MLAGAKAQVALDSTRRAPEYVRNIVARSGKIVNLLGLSNDDAKRNVLNVIANRYFLLNDLYAKYASDRQALEAELYKHHFEFATALADYLTDGQIETVKDGMTYGVVTKTYQAHLEMIPSLKEDEKLRILNWLKEAREFAIDASDAKSKHAWFGKYKGRINNWLASRGYDLKAEREAWMKRVNK
;
A
#
# COMPACT_ATOMS: atom_id res chain seq x y z
N MET A 1 14.22 -20.93 20.01
CA MET A 1 14.31 -21.97 18.95
C MET A 1 15.16 -21.41 17.82
N LEU A 2 16.09 -22.21 17.31
CA LEU A 2 17.06 -21.84 16.27
C LEU A 2 16.32 -21.45 14.99
N ALA A 3 16.34 -20.16 14.63
CA ALA A 3 15.96 -19.74 13.29
C ALA A 3 17.06 -20.22 12.33
N GLY A 4 16.85 -21.40 11.73
CA GLY A 4 17.68 -21.86 10.62
C GLY A 4 17.68 -20.80 9.51
N ALA A 5 18.82 -20.59 8.86
CA ALA A 5 18.94 -19.66 7.74
C ALA A 5 17.88 -20.02 6.68
N LYS A 6 16.86 -19.15 6.54
CA LYS A 6 15.84 -19.31 5.50
C LYS A 6 16.50 -19.15 4.13
N ALA A 7 16.07 -19.94 3.16
CA ALA A 7 16.61 -19.91 1.81
C ALA A 7 16.54 -18.48 1.23
N GLN A 8 17.58 -18.12 0.47
CA GLN A 8 17.65 -16.83 -0.20
C GLN A 8 16.56 -16.72 -1.27
N VAL A 9 15.76 -15.66 -1.22
CA VAL A 9 14.75 -15.37 -2.25
C VAL A 9 15.48 -14.93 -3.52
N ALA A 10 15.28 -15.67 -4.61
CA ALA A 10 15.82 -15.30 -5.92
C ALA A 10 15.08 -14.09 -6.51
N LEU A 11 15.81 -13.19 -7.16
CA LEU A 11 15.21 -12.10 -7.93
C LEU A 11 14.74 -12.63 -9.28
N ASP A 12 13.46 -12.46 -9.60
CA ASP A 12 12.88 -12.87 -10.89
C ASP A 12 13.22 -11.86 -11.99
N SER A 13 14.51 -11.69 -12.29
CA SER A 13 15.02 -10.73 -13.28
C SER A 13 15.25 -11.33 -14.67
N THR A 14 15.10 -12.65 -14.80
CA THR A 14 15.40 -13.38 -16.03
C THR A 14 14.48 -12.93 -17.17
N ARG A 15 15.02 -12.70 -18.37
CA ARG A 15 14.29 -12.21 -19.57
C ARG A 15 13.63 -10.83 -19.40
N ARG A 16 13.98 -10.05 -18.38
CA ARG A 16 13.51 -8.67 -18.21
C ARG A 16 14.57 -7.67 -18.68
N ALA A 17 14.13 -6.52 -19.20
CA ALA A 17 15.05 -5.46 -19.61
C ALA A 17 15.90 -4.98 -18.41
N PRO A 18 17.24 -4.87 -18.54
CA PRO A 18 18.10 -4.52 -17.40
C PRO A 18 17.74 -3.20 -16.72
N GLU A 19 17.32 -2.19 -17.50
CA GLU A 19 16.91 -0.90 -16.96
C GLU A 19 15.62 -1.01 -16.12
N TYR A 20 14.64 -1.77 -16.61
CA TYR A 20 13.40 -2.03 -15.89
C TYR A 20 13.68 -2.72 -14.55
N VAL A 21 14.54 -3.75 -14.55
CA VAL A 21 14.96 -4.44 -13.32
C VAL A 21 15.62 -3.47 -12.35
N ARG A 22 16.59 -2.65 -12.81
CA ARG A 22 17.25 -1.63 -11.97
C ARG A 22 16.25 -0.67 -11.34
N ASN A 23 15.28 -0.19 -12.11
CA ASN A 23 14.27 0.76 -11.63
C ASN A 23 13.36 0.13 -10.55
N ILE A 24 12.92 -1.11 -10.73
CA ILE A 24 12.10 -1.83 -9.74
C ILE A 24 12.90 -2.16 -8.48
N VAL A 25 14.16 -2.60 -8.62
CA VAL A 25 15.04 -2.85 -7.47
C VAL A 25 15.31 -1.55 -6.70
N ALA A 26 15.62 -0.45 -7.37
CA ALA A 26 15.83 0.85 -6.73
C ALA A 26 14.58 1.34 -5.99
N ARG A 27 13.38 1.19 -6.60
CA ARG A 27 12.11 1.50 -5.94
C ARG A 27 11.89 0.65 -4.70
N SER A 28 12.15 -0.66 -4.79
CA SER A 28 11.99 -1.60 -3.67
C SER A 28 12.98 -1.30 -2.55
N GLY A 29 14.22 -0.95 -2.89
CA GLY A 29 15.26 -0.57 -1.92
C GLY A 29 14.89 0.67 -1.11
N LYS A 30 14.25 1.67 -1.73
CA LYS A 30 13.73 2.83 -0.99
C LYS A 30 12.72 2.42 0.09
N ILE A 31 11.90 1.41 -0.16
CA ILE A 31 10.93 0.90 0.82
C ILE A 31 11.64 0.11 1.92
N VAL A 32 12.59 -0.77 1.56
CA VAL A 32 13.38 -1.56 2.53
C VAL A 32 14.14 -0.65 3.49
N ASN A 33 14.68 0.48 3.00
CA ASN A 33 15.39 1.44 3.84
C ASN A 33 14.51 2.04 4.95
N LEU A 34 13.19 2.14 4.74
CA LEU A 34 12.26 2.63 5.76
C LEU A 34 12.07 1.64 6.92
N LEU A 35 12.39 0.37 6.72
CA LEU A 35 12.15 -0.70 7.69
C LEU A 35 13.21 -0.76 8.80
N GLY A 36 14.35 -0.08 8.62
CA GLY A 36 15.43 -0.05 9.61
C GLY A 36 16.00 -1.43 9.96
N LEU A 37 15.92 -2.41 9.05
CA LEU A 37 16.43 -3.76 9.29
C LEU A 37 17.95 -3.71 9.54
N SER A 38 18.44 -4.51 10.48
CA SER A 38 19.88 -4.65 10.75
C SER A 38 20.52 -5.82 9.99
N ASN A 39 19.77 -6.91 9.80
CA ASN A 39 20.24 -8.12 9.13
C ASN A 39 20.23 -7.95 7.59
N ASP A 40 21.40 -8.13 6.96
CA ASP A 40 21.57 -7.91 5.52
C ASP A 40 20.90 -8.98 4.64
N ASP A 41 20.82 -10.22 5.11
CA ASP A 41 20.09 -11.28 4.40
C ASP A 41 18.59 -11.01 4.41
N ALA A 42 18.04 -10.55 5.54
CA ALA A 42 16.66 -10.12 5.65
C ALA A 42 16.37 -8.93 4.73
N LYS A 43 17.25 -7.91 4.69
CA LYS A 43 17.12 -6.78 3.75
C LYS A 43 17.06 -7.27 2.31
N ARG A 44 17.98 -8.18 1.92
CA ARG A 44 18.06 -8.71 0.55
C ARG A 44 16.83 -9.55 0.19
N ASN A 45 16.35 -10.39 1.10
CA ASN A 45 15.16 -11.20 0.86
C ASN A 45 13.91 -10.32 0.73
N VAL A 46 13.71 -9.35 1.63
CA VAL A 46 12.58 -8.41 1.57
C VAL A 46 12.65 -7.57 0.29
N LEU A 47 13.83 -7.10 -0.10
CA LEU A 47 14.04 -6.39 -1.36
C LEU A 47 13.55 -7.23 -2.55
N ASN A 48 13.95 -8.50 -2.61
CA ASN A 48 13.59 -9.40 -3.70
C ASN A 48 12.10 -9.75 -3.69
N VAL A 49 11.49 -9.96 -2.52
CA VAL A 49 10.04 -10.19 -2.39
C VAL A 49 9.25 -8.99 -2.93
N ILE A 50 9.62 -7.76 -2.56
CA ILE A 50 8.95 -6.54 -3.05
C ILE A 50 9.16 -6.37 -4.56
N ALA A 51 10.38 -6.56 -5.06
CA ALA A 51 10.69 -6.44 -6.48
C ALA A 51 9.93 -7.48 -7.32
N ASN A 52 9.91 -8.74 -6.86
CA ASN A 52 9.18 -9.82 -7.52
C ASN A 52 7.67 -9.56 -7.52
N ARG A 53 7.11 -8.92 -6.47
CA ARG A 53 5.70 -8.50 -6.49
C ARG A 53 5.42 -7.50 -7.60
N TYR A 54 6.28 -6.50 -7.80
CA TYR A 54 6.14 -5.56 -8.92
C TYR A 54 6.22 -6.26 -10.29
N PHE A 55 7.14 -7.19 -10.44
CA PHE A 55 7.30 -7.98 -11.66
C PHE A 55 6.06 -8.84 -11.96
N LEU A 56 5.57 -9.56 -10.95
CA LEU A 56 4.36 -10.38 -11.07
C LEU A 56 3.15 -9.53 -11.45
N LEU A 57 2.93 -8.39 -10.79
CA LEU A 57 1.83 -7.49 -11.14
C LEU A 57 1.95 -7.05 -12.61
N ASN A 58 3.13 -6.59 -13.04
CA ASN A 58 3.36 -6.19 -14.42
C ASN A 58 2.98 -7.30 -15.42
N ASP A 59 3.39 -8.54 -15.14
CA ASP A 59 3.13 -9.67 -16.03
C ASP A 59 1.64 -10.04 -16.05
N LEU A 60 0.96 -10.00 -14.91
CA LEU A 60 -0.49 -10.25 -14.83
C LEU A 60 -1.27 -9.19 -15.63
N TYR A 61 -0.96 -7.91 -15.45
CA TYR A 61 -1.62 -6.83 -16.20
C TYR A 61 -1.33 -6.91 -17.71
N ALA A 62 -0.13 -7.34 -18.11
CA ALA A 62 0.20 -7.55 -19.52
C ALA A 62 -0.55 -8.76 -20.11
N LYS A 63 -0.58 -9.87 -19.38
CA LYS A 63 -1.20 -11.13 -19.82
C LYS A 63 -2.72 -11.04 -19.93
N TYR A 64 -3.37 -10.37 -18.97
CA TYR A 64 -4.83 -10.31 -18.86
C TYR A 64 -5.40 -8.92 -19.23
N ALA A 65 -4.70 -8.16 -20.08
CA ALA A 65 -5.10 -6.80 -20.46
C ALA A 65 -6.53 -6.71 -21.04
N SER A 66 -7.01 -7.77 -21.69
CA SER A 66 -8.37 -7.86 -22.26
C SER A 66 -9.36 -8.71 -21.44
N ASP A 67 -8.91 -9.34 -20.36
CA ASP A 67 -9.74 -10.21 -19.50
C ASP A 67 -9.64 -9.79 -18.04
N ARG A 68 -10.49 -8.83 -17.69
CA ARG A 68 -10.51 -8.27 -16.34
C ARG A 68 -10.89 -9.29 -15.27
N GLN A 69 -11.76 -10.25 -15.59
CA GLN A 69 -12.20 -11.24 -14.60
C GLN A 69 -11.06 -12.21 -14.27
N ALA A 70 -10.33 -12.67 -15.29
CA ALA A 70 -9.15 -13.50 -15.08
C ALA A 70 -8.05 -12.74 -14.33
N LEU A 71 -7.84 -11.45 -14.65
CA LEU A 71 -6.91 -10.60 -13.91
C LEU A 71 -7.26 -10.53 -12.42
N GLU A 72 -8.52 -10.22 -12.09
CA GLU A 72 -8.97 -10.09 -10.70
C GLU A 72 -8.81 -11.43 -9.92
N ALA A 73 -9.08 -12.57 -10.55
CA ALA A 73 -8.88 -13.89 -9.95
C ALA A 73 -7.40 -14.17 -9.61
N GLU A 74 -6.48 -13.82 -10.52
CA GLU A 74 -5.04 -14.04 -10.32
C GLU A 74 -4.44 -13.06 -9.31
N LEU A 75 -4.88 -11.80 -9.33
CA LEU A 75 -4.50 -10.83 -8.30
C LEU A 75 -4.92 -11.32 -6.91
N TYR A 76 -6.15 -11.82 -6.77
CA TYR A 76 -6.65 -12.37 -5.51
C TYR A 76 -5.83 -13.57 -5.03
N LYS A 77 -5.55 -14.53 -5.92
CA LYS A 77 -4.73 -15.70 -5.60
C LYS A 77 -3.36 -15.31 -5.04
N HIS A 78 -2.68 -14.38 -5.72
CA HIS A 78 -1.33 -13.97 -5.34
C HIS A 78 -1.29 -12.89 -4.24
N HIS A 79 -2.43 -12.36 -3.81
CA HIS A 79 -2.49 -11.31 -2.78
C HIS A 79 -1.94 -11.80 -1.45
N PHE A 80 -2.40 -12.97 -1.00
CA PHE A 80 -2.01 -13.54 0.29
C PHE A 80 -0.57 -14.04 0.30
N GLU A 81 -0.09 -14.58 -0.84
CA GLU A 81 1.29 -15.05 -1.00
C GLU A 81 2.31 -13.94 -0.71
N PHE A 82 2.02 -12.70 -1.11
CA PHE A 82 2.90 -11.57 -0.86
C PHE A 82 3.06 -11.27 0.64
N ALA A 83 1.96 -11.25 1.39
CA ALA A 83 2.01 -11.01 2.83
C ALA A 83 2.73 -12.16 3.56
N THR A 84 2.45 -13.41 3.17
CA THR A 84 3.13 -14.59 3.73
C THR A 84 4.64 -14.55 3.49
N ALA A 85 5.08 -14.20 2.28
CA ALA A 85 6.51 -14.11 1.95
C ALA A 85 7.22 -13.01 2.76
N LEU A 86 6.55 -11.92 3.11
CA LEU A 86 7.11 -10.87 3.96
C LEU A 86 7.15 -11.25 5.44
N ALA A 87 6.11 -11.97 5.94
CA ALA A 87 6.02 -12.42 7.33
C ALA A 87 7.16 -13.35 7.75
N ASP A 88 7.87 -13.93 6.79
CA ASP A 88 9.08 -14.68 7.06
C ASP A 88 10.25 -13.85 7.61
N TYR A 89 10.24 -12.54 7.38
CA TYR A 89 11.36 -11.62 7.68
C TYR A 89 10.93 -10.37 8.45
N LEU A 90 9.64 -10.05 8.45
CA LEU A 90 9.08 -8.80 8.96
C LEU A 90 8.00 -9.04 10.01
N THR A 91 7.89 -8.13 10.96
CA THR A 91 6.74 -8.01 11.85
C THR A 91 5.51 -7.42 11.12
N ASP A 92 4.32 -7.58 11.69
CA ASP A 92 3.09 -7.00 11.11
C ASP A 92 3.20 -5.49 10.85
N GLY A 93 3.80 -4.73 11.77
CA GLY A 93 4.03 -3.28 11.60
C GLY A 93 4.99 -2.94 10.46
N GLN A 94 6.00 -3.78 10.22
CA GLN A 94 6.92 -3.63 9.09
C GLN A 94 6.24 -4.02 7.77
N ILE A 95 5.37 -5.04 7.76
CA ILE A 95 4.55 -5.38 6.59
C ILE A 95 3.64 -4.18 6.24
N GLU A 96 2.98 -3.57 7.23
CA GLU A 96 2.20 -2.35 7.02
C GLU A 96 3.05 -1.24 6.39
N THR A 97 4.30 -1.07 6.84
CA THR A 97 5.25 -0.10 6.28
C THR A 97 5.58 -0.40 4.82
N VAL A 98 5.74 -1.67 4.45
CA VAL A 98 5.92 -2.07 3.04
C VAL A 98 4.68 -1.72 2.22
N LYS A 99 3.49 -2.06 2.71
CA LYS A 99 2.22 -1.76 2.02
C LYS A 99 2.05 -0.25 1.82
N ASP A 100 2.38 0.56 2.82
CA ASP A 100 2.36 2.01 2.72
C ASP A 100 3.40 2.54 1.73
N GLY A 101 4.62 2.02 1.74
CA GLY A 101 5.66 2.38 0.78
C GLY A 101 5.26 2.09 -0.67
N MET A 102 4.61 0.95 -0.92
CA MET A 102 4.09 0.58 -2.24
C MET A 102 2.86 1.38 -2.68
N THR A 103 2.21 2.10 -1.76
CA THR A 103 1.00 2.88 -1.98
C THR A 103 1.15 4.36 -1.61
N TYR A 104 2.40 4.86 -1.64
CA TYR A 104 2.76 6.28 -1.48
C TYR A 104 2.40 6.90 -0.12
N GLY A 105 2.20 6.07 0.91
CA GLY A 105 1.80 6.47 2.26
C GLY A 105 0.44 7.15 2.30
N VAL A 106 -0.46 6.81 1.37
CA VAL A 106 -1.75 7.49 1.22
C VAL A 106 -2.67 7.24 2.42
N VAL A 107 -2.59 6.08 3.09
CA VAL A 107 -3.34 5.80 4.33
C VAL A 107 -3.01 6.85 5.39
N THR A 108 -1.74 6.95 5.78
CA THR A 108 -1.27 7.88 6.82
C THR A 108 -1.59 9.33 6.47
N LYS A 109 -1.26 9.77 5.24
CA LYS A 109 -1.53 11.14 4.79
C LYS A 109 -3.01 11.48 4.80
N THR A 110 -3.84 10.57 4.31
CA THR A 110 -5.29 10.80 4.22
C THR A 110 -5.93 10.77 5.60
N TYR A 111 -5.52 9.84 6.47
CA TYR A 111 -6.03 9.74 7.83
C TYR A 111 -5.72 11.00 8.63
N GLN A 112 -4.45 11.44 8.61
CA GLN A 112 -4.03 12.68 9.26
C GLN A 112 -4.83 13.89 8.76
N ALA A 113 -5.02 14.02 7.45
CA ALA A 113 -5.82 15.11 6.88
C ALA A 113 -7.29 15.10 7.36
N HIS A 114 -7.90 13.93 7.61
CA HIS A 114 -9.26 13.87 8.18
C HIS A 114 -9.27 14.33 9.64
N LEU A 115 -8.29 13.91 10.44
CA LEU A 115 -8.17 14.34 11.84
C LEU A 115 -7.96 15.85 11.97
N GLU A 116 -7.12 16.42 11.11
CA GLU A 116 -6.86 17.86 11.07
C GLU A 116 -8.05 18.66 10.56
N MET A 117 -8.74 18.15 9.53
CA MET A 117 -9.91 18.81 8.94
C MET A 117 -11.08 18.81 9.92
N ILE A 118 -11.32 17.70 10.62
CA ILE A 118 -12.43 17.50 11.54
C ILE A 118 -11.91 17.05 12.92
N PRO A 119 -11.42 17.98 13.76
CA PRO A 119 -10.88 17.63 15.08
C PRO A 119 -11.91 17.03 16.05
N SER A 120 -13.20 17.24 15.75
CA SER A 120 -14.35 16.75 16.52
C SER A 120 -14.76 15.31 16.20
N LEU A 121 -14.01 14.59 15.35
CA LEU A 121 -14.24 13.16 15.09
C LEU A 121 -14.19 12.35 16.39
N LYS A 122 -15.17 11.46 16.56
CA LYS A 122 -15.23 10.50 17.65
C LYS A 122 -14.28 9.33 17.39
N GLU A 123 -13.89 8.62 18.46
CA GLU A 123 -12.94 7.50 18.35
C GLU A 123 -13.44 6.37 17.43
N ASP A 124 -14.74 6.07 17.44
CA ASP A 124 -15.34 5.08 16.52
C ASP A 124 -15.25 5.51 15.05
N GLU A 125 -15.34 6.82 14.79
CA GLU A 125 -15.24 7.39 13.45
C GLU A 125 -13.81 7.41 12.94
N LYS A 126 -12.86 7.78 13.80
CA LYS A 126 -11.42 7.68 13.52
C LYS A 126 -11.05 6.25 13.13
N LEU A 127 -11.49 5.26 13.92
CA LEU A 127 -11.23 3.85 13.63
C LEU A 127 -11.89 3.40 12.32
N ARG A 128 -13.12 3.83 12.04
CA ARG A 128 -13.82 3.51 10.78
C ARG A 128 -13.08 4.05 9.56
N ILE A 129 -12.65 5.32 9.61
CA ILE A 129 -11.87 5.97 8.55
C ILE A 129 -10.58 5.19 8.32
N LEU A 130 -9.82 4.90 9.39
CA LEU A 130 -8.57 4.16 9.29
C LEU A 130 -8.78 2.78 8.66
N ASN A 131 -9.80 2.03 9.09
CA ASN A 131 -10.09 0.70 8.55
C ASN A 131 -10.44 0.75 7.06
N TRP A 132 -11.25 1.71 6.63
CA TRP A 132 -11.57 1.88 5.20
C TRP A 132 -10.36 2.31 4.37
N LEU A 133 -9.47 3.14 4.91
CA LEU A 133 -8.24 3.48 4.22
C LEU A 133 -7.30 2.27 4.10
N LYS A 134 -7.21 1.43 5.13
CA LYS A 134 -6.45 0.17 5.08
C LYS A 134 -7.07 -0.80 4.07
N GLU A 135 -8.39 -0.95 4.04
CA GLU A 135 -9.10 -1.74 3.03
C GLU A 135 -8.79 -1.24 1.61
N ALA A 136 -8.83 0.08 1.38
CA ALA A 136 -8.45 0.69 0.10
C ALA A 136 -7.01 0.36 -0.31
N ARG A 137 -6.09 0.28 0.67
CA ARG A 137 -4.69 -0.03 0.44
C ARG A 137 -4.49 -1.47 -0.05
N GLU A 138 -5.29 -2.42 0.43
CA GLU A 138 -5.24 -3.82 -0.04
C GLU A 138 -5.62 -3.94 -1.52
N PHE A 139 -6.52 -3.10 -2.02
CA PHE A 139 -6.79 -3.02 -3.47
C PHE A 139 -5.73 -2.21 -4.22
N ALA A 140 -5.23 -1.12 -3.63
CA ALA A 140 -4.27 -0.25 -4.28
C ALA A 140 -2.90 -0.92 -4.47
N ILE A 141 -2.44 -1.74 -3.52
CA ILE A 141 -1.12 -2.39 -3.63
C ILE A 141 -0.99 -3.27 -4.88
N ASP A 142 -2.13 -3.78 -5.37
CA ASP A 142 -2.27 -4.65 -6.54
C ASP A 142 -2.60 -3.91 -7.84
N ALA A 143 -2.66 -2.58 -7.80
CA ALA A 143 -2.89 -1.77 -8.98
C ALA A 143 -1.61 -1.59 -9.82
N SER A 144 -1.77 -1.59 -11.15
CA SER A 144 -0.69 -1.55 -12.16
C SER A 144 0.24 -0.33 -12.03
N ASP A 145 -0.33 0.83 -11.71
CA ASP A 145 0.35 2.11 -11.81
C ASP A 145 -0.14 3.11 -10.77
N ALA A 146 0.54 4.25 -10.67
CA ALA A 146 0.25 5.29 -9.69
C ALA A 146 -1.18 5.85 -9.80
N LYS A 147 -1.70 6.03 -11.02
CA LYS A 147 -3.04 6.58 -11.26
C LYS A 147 -4.10 5.59 -10.76
N SER A 148 -3.94 4.32 -11.09
CA SER A 148 -4.83 3.24 -10.65
C SER A 148 -4.79 3.03 -9.13
N LYS A 149 -3.60 3.17 -8.51
CA LYS A 149 -3.44 3.20 -7.04
C LYS A 149 -4.25 4.33 -6.41
N HIS A 150 -4.11 5.55 -6.91
CA HIS A 150 -4.84 6.70 -6.39
C HIS A 150 -6.35 6.61 -6.63
N ALA A 151 -6.79 5.96 -7.71
CA ALA A 151 -8.20 5.75 -8.00
C ALA A 151 -8.89 4.91 -6.91
N TRP A 152 -8.25 3.85 -6.40
CA TRP A 152 -8.77 3.06 -5.30
C TRP A 152 -8.97 3.89 -4.03
N PHE A 153 -7.95 4.65 -3.62
CA PHE A 153 -8.10 5.58 -2.48
C PHE A 153 -9.16 6.66 -2.74
N GLY A 154 -9.34 7.11 -3.99
CA GLY A 154 -10.38 8.06 -4.37
C GLY A 154 -11.79 7.53 -4.08
N LYS A 155 -12.07 6.27 -4.45
CA LYS A 155 -13.36 5.60 -4.16
C LYS A 155 -13.65 5.56 -2.67
N TYR A 156 -12.67 5.17 -1.85
CA TYR A 156 -12.83 5.06 -0.40
C TYR A 156 -12.93 6.42 0.28
N LYS A 157 -12.21 7.45 -0.20
CA LYS A 157 -12.40 8.83 0.25
C LYS A 157 -13.81 9.34 -0.02
N GLY A 158 -14.39 9.02 -1.19
CA GLY A 158 -15.80 9.29 -1.47
C GLY A 158 -16.75 8.59 -0.49
N ARG A 159 -16.51 7.30 -0.22
CA ARG A 159 -17.28 6.53 0.79
C ARG A 159 -17.19 7.17 2.19
N ILE A 160 -15.99 7.55 2.64
CA ILE A 160 -15.77 8.21 3.92
C ILE A 160 -16.55 9.53 3.99
N ASN A 161 -16.44 10.37 2.96
CA ASN A 161 -17.13 11.67 2.93
C ASN A 161 -18.66 11.49 3.01
N ASN A 162 -19.23 10.59 2.23
CA ASN A 162 -20.68 10.32 2.25
C ASN A 162 -21.13 9.82 3.63
N TRP A 163 -20.31 8.99 4.27
CA TRP A 163 -20.60 8.45 5.60
C TRP A 163 -20.50 9.50 6.71
N LEU A 164 -19.51 10.39 6.66
CA LEU A 164 -19.41 11.50 7.62
C LEU A 164 -20.57 12.48 7.44
N ALA A 165 -20.93 12.81 6.20
CA ALA A 165 -22.08 13.66 5.91
C ALA A 165 -23.39 13.07 6.47
N SER A 166 -23.60 11.75 6.34
CA SER A 166 -24.78 11.09 6.92
C SER A 166 -24.79 11.06 8.45
N ARG A 167 -23.66 11.34 9.09
CA ARG A 167 -23.53 11.49 10.55
C ARG A 167 -23.67 12.94 11.03
N GLY A 168 -23.97 13.86 10.12
CA GLY A 168 -24.24 15.26 10.43
C GLY A 168 -23.05 16.20 10.33
N TYR A 169 -21.90 15.73 9.81
CA TYR A 169 -20.77 16.61 9.54
C TYR A 169 -21.03 17.46 8.28
N ASP A 170 -20.96 18.78 8.40
CA ASP A 170 -20.89 19.68 7.25
C ASP A 170 -19.44 19.75 6.74
N LEU A 171 -19.11 18.89 5.79
CA LEU A 171 -17.76 18.79 5.23
C LEU A 171 -17.29 20.07 4.52
N LYS A 172 -18.21 20.92 4.06
CA LYS A 172 -17.86 22.21 3.47
C LYS A 172 -17.43 23.17 4.57
N ALA A 173 -18.22 23.30 5.63
CA ALA A 173 -17.88 24.13 6.78
C ALA A 173 -16.58 23.66 7.47
N GLU A 174 -16.40 22.35 7.66
CA GLU A 174 -15.17 21.78 8.25
C GLU A 174 -13.93 22.11 7.41
N ARG A 175 -14.04 22.03 6.08
CA ARG A 175 -12.95 22.40 5.16
C ARG A 175 -12.62 23.89 5.24
N GLU A 176 -13.63 24.76 5.25
CA GLU A 176 -13.43 26.21 5.38
C GLU A 176 -12.77 26.56 6.71
N ALA A 177 -13.21 25.94 7.80
CA ALA A 177 -12.62 26.10 9.13
C ALA A 177 -11.17 25.62 9.16
N TRP A 178 -10.88 24.47 8.54
CA TRP A 178 -9.51 23.93 8.45
C TRP A 178 -8.57 24.84 7.67
N MET A 179 -8.98 25.36 6.50
CA MET A 179 -8.17 26.31 5.73
C MET A 179 -7.85 27.58 6.53
N LYS A 180 -8.79 28.07 7.34
CA LYS A 180 -8.54 29.19 8.26
C LYS A 180 -7.56 28.86 9.38
N ARG A 181 -7.41 27.59 9.76
CA ARG A 181 -6.40 27.14 10.75
C ARG A 181 -5.01 27.02 10.13
N VAL A 182 -4.91 26.54 8.90
CA VAL A 182 -3.63 26.28 8.20
C VAL A 182 -3.04 27.55 7.58
N ASN A 183 -3.86 28.52 7.18
CA ASN A 183 -3.40 29.78 6.58
C ASN A 183 -3.07 30.88 7.60
N LYS A 184 -2.95 30.55 8.89
CA LYS A 184 -2.51 31.46 9.95
C LYS A 184 -1.07 31.14 10.34
#